data_AF-A0A2M7Y1Q6-F1
#
_entry.id   AF-A0A2M7Y1Q6-F1
#
_cell.length_a   1.000
_cell.length_b   1.000
_cell.length_c   1.000
_cell.angle_alpha   90.00
_cell.angle_beta   90.00
_cell.angle_gamma   90.00
#
_symmetry.space_group_name_H-M   'P 1'
#
loop_
_entity.id
_entity.type
_entity.pdbx_description
1 polymer ?
#
loop_
_entity_poly.entity_id
_entity_poly.type
_entity_poly.pdbx_seq_one_letter_code
_entity_poly.pdbx_strand_id
1 'polypeptide(L)'
;MSIIREVCAALGAALVFAGCATAPKLPPPPPKYIHEQEKPNEGRTANSLWSDGGGLVEDFRARRINDLLTINVSENISGSGAADTNAARTSTLDASVTGFLGAPLNLNLPNMYGKGNTFSPTISGSMGDDFKGTG
;
A
#
# COMPACT_ATOMS: atom_id res chain seq x y z
N MET A 1 -34.64 20.43 44.10
CA MET A 1 -34.13 19.52 43.04
C MET A 1 -34.25 20.11 41.62
N SER A 2 -35.27 20.92 41.30
CA SER A 2 -35.42 21.50 39.95
C SER A 2 -34.36 22.55 39.57
N ILE A 3 -33.95 23.41 40.52
CA ILE A 3 -32.97 24.50 40.28
C ILE A 3 -31.58 23.98 39.89
N ILE A 4 -31.14 22.87 40.52
CA ILE A 4 -29.85 22.24 40.22
C ILE A 4 -29.82 21.67 38.79
N ARG A 5 -30.96 21.14 38.30
CA ARG A 5 -31.08 20.60 36.95
C ARG A 5 -30.97 21.68 35.87
N GLU A 6 -31.55 22.86 36.11
CA GLU A 6 -31.48 23.98 35.16
C GLU A 6 -30.10 24.64 35.12
N VAL A 7 -29.43 24.75 36.27
CA VAL A 7 -28.05 25.27 36.34
C VAL A 7 -27.08 24.33 35.62
N CYS A 8 -27.21 23.02 35.78
CA CYS A 8 -26.39 22.06 35.06
C CYS A 8 -26.66 22.06 33.54
N ALA A 9 -27.92 22.23 33.12
CA ALA A 9 -28.27 22.34 31.70
C ALA A 9 -27.71 23.60 31.05
N ALA A 10 -27.77 24.74 31.76
CA ALA A 10 -27.20 26.01 31.28
C ALA A 10 -25.66 25.96 31.20
N LEU A 11 -25.00 25.35 32.19
CA LEU A 11 -23.55 25.19 32.19
C LEU A 11 -23.07 24.25 31.07
N GLY A 12 -23.81 23.17 30.81
CA GLY A 12 -23.53 22.25 29.71
C GLY A 12 -23.69 22.91 28.33
N ALA A 13 -24.71 23.74 28.14
CA ALA A 13 -24.92 24.47 26.89
C ALA A 13 -23.81 25.49 26.61
N ALA A 14 -23.30 26.17 27.64
CA ALA A 14 -22.21 27.14 27.49
C ALA A 14 -20.88 26.52 27.03
N LEU A 15 -20.59 25.28 27.44
CA LEU A 15 -19.38 24.57 27.05
C LEU A 15 -19.36 24.13 25.58
N VAL A 16 -20.53 23.93 24.96
CA VAL A 16 -20.64 23.51 23.54
C VAL A 16 -20.31 24.65 22.58
N PHE A 17 -20.56 25.91 22.96
CA PHE A 17 -20.31 27.06 22.10
C PHE A 17 -18.85 27.57 22.10
N ALA A 18 -18.00 27.08 23.00
CA ALA A 18 -16.59 27.51 23.08
C ALA A 18 -15.64 26.79 22.09
N GLY A 19 -16.13 25.81 21.31
CA GLY A 19 -15.29 24.91 20.51
C GLY A 19 -14.94 25.35 19.09
N CYS A 20 -15.45 26.48 18.58
CA CYS A 20 -15.44 26.74 17.14
C CYS A 20 -14.58 27.94 16.67
N ALA A 21 -13.36 28.11 17.20
CA ALA A 21 -12.52 29.27 16.81
C ALA A 21 -11.01 29.00 16.67
N THR A 22 -10.60 27.81 16.21
CA THR A 22 -9.21 27.61 15.76
C THR A 22 -9.16 27.58 14.23
N ALA A 23 -8.81 28.71 13.63
CA ALA A 23 -8.39 28.77 12.23
C ALA A 23 -6.88 28.48 12.15
N PRO A 24 -6.42 27.56 11.28
CA PRO A 24 -5.01 27.30 11.10
C PRO A 24 -4.31 28.53 10.50
N LYS A 25 -3.14 28.89 11.04
CA LYS A 25 -2.33 29.99 10.53
C LYS A 25 -1.73 29.59 9.18
N LEU A 26 -2.15 30.26 8.10
CA LEU A 26 -1.57 30.04 6.78
C LEU A 26 -0.10 30.49 6.75
N PRO A 27 0.77 29.80 5.98
CA PRO A 27 2.12 30.29 5.73
C PRO A 27 2.06 31.65 5.03
N PRO A 28 3.08 32.51 5.21
CA PRO A 28 3.14 33.79 4.52
C PRO A 28 3.09 33.57 3.00
N PRO A 29 2.44 34.48 2.25
CA PRO A 29 2.42 34.39 0.79
C PRO A 29 3.86 34.46 0.24
N PRO A 30 4.14 33.76 -0.88
CA PRO A 30 5.45 33.83 -1.52
C PRO A 30 5.77 35.26 -1.94
N PRO A 31 7.08 35.63 -2.01
CA PRO A 31 7.47 36.95 -2.49
C PRO A 31 6.94 37.17 -3.90
N LYS A 32 6.49 38.40 -4.18
CA LYS A 32 6.04 38.78 -5.52
C LYS A 32 7.23 38.71 -6.47
N TYR A 33 7.11 37.91 -7.53
CA TYR A 33 8.12 37.85 -8.59
C TYR A 33 8.28 39.24 -9.21
N ILE A 34 9.49 39.79 -9.12
CA ILE A 34 9.88 41.00 -9.83
C ILE A 34 10.51 40.55 -11.14
N HIS A 35 9.89 40.90 -12.25
CA HIS A 35 10.51 40.68 -13.55
C HIS A 35 11.62 41.72 -13.72
N GLU A 36 12.86 41.28 -13.90
CA GLU A 36 13.94 42.16 -14.32
C GLU A 36 13.54 42.74 -15.68
N GLN A 37 13.32 44.06 -15.74
CA GLN A 37 13.13 44.73 -17.00
C GLN A 37 14.45 44.69 -17.75
N GLU A 38 14.43 44.06 -18.92
CA GLU A 38 15.58 44.04 -19.81
C GLU A 38 15.97 45.49 -20.12
N LYS A 39 17.13 45.92 -19.61
CA LYS A 39 17.62 47.27 -19.83
C LYS A 39 17.79 47.46 -21.35
N PRO A 40 17.28 48.56 -21.93
CA PRO A 40 17.58 48.89 -23.31
C PRO A 40 19.09 48.84 -23.52
N ASN A 41 19.54 48.18 -24.58
CA ASN A 41 20.97 48.00 -24.85
C ASN A 41 21.55 49.37 -25.27
N GLU A 42 22.00 50.16 -24.30
CA GLU A 42 22.50 51.53 -24.45
C GLU A 42 23.80 51.62 -25.28
N GLY A 43 24.37 50.48 -25.72
CA GLY A 43 25.65 50.40 -26.43
C GLY A 43 25.59 50.29 -27.95
N ARG A 44 24.41 50.32 -28.61
CA ARG A 44 24.35 50.19 -30.08
C ARG A 44 24.74 51.50 -30.77
N THR A 45 25.93 51.53 -31.33
CA THR A 45 26.33 52.57 -32.29
C THR A 45 25.60 52.38 -33.62
N ALA A 46 25.18 53.48 -34.24
CA ALA A 46 24.52 53.43 -35.55
C ALA A 46 25.42 52.69 -36.56
N ASN A 47 24.86 51.70 -37.26
CA ASN A 47 25.54 50.83 -38.24
C ASN A 47 26.53 49.81 -37.65
N SER A 48 26.57 49.58 -36.34
CA SER A 48 27.33 48.46 -35.75
C SER A 48 26.44 47.23 -35.57
N LEU A 49 26.95 46.07 -36.00
CA LEU A 49 26.37 44.76 -35.69
C LEU A 49 26.76 44.27 -34.29
N TRP A 50 27.74 44.91 -33.64
CA TRP A 50 28.19 44.56 -32.31
C TRP A 50 27.26 45.12 -31.24
N SER A 51 26.95 44.31 -30.22
CA SER A 51 26.27 44.75 -28.99
C SER A 51 26.81 43.94 -27.82
N ASP A 52 26.92 44.55 -26.65
CA ASP A 52 27.53 43.94 -25.45
C ASP A 52 26.71 42.76 -24.88
N GLY A 53 25.49 42.56 -25.40
CA GLY A 53 24.62 41.40 -25.13
C GLY A 53 24.26 40.60 -26.38
N GLY A 54 24.97 40.82 -27.50
CA GLY A 54 24.73 40.12 -28.75
C GLY A 54 25.30 38.72 -28.69
N GLY A 55 24.44 37.71 -28.56
CA GLY A 55 24.78 36.30 -28.38
C GLY A 55 25.46 35.60 -29.56
N LEU A 56 26.48 36.19 -30.18
CA LEU A 56 27.23 35.58 -31.29
C LEU A 56 27.96 34.29 -30.89
N VAL A 57 28.17 34.07 -29.59
CA VAL A 57 28.81 32.87 -29.02
C VAL A 57 28.01 32.33 -27.82
N GLU A 58 26.73 32.71 -27.68
CA GLU A 58 25.91 32.22 -26.58
C GLU A 58 25.34 30.83 -26.88
N ASP A 59 25.08 30.06 -25.82
CA ASP A 59 24.35 28.80 -25.93
C ASP A 59 22.92 29.08 -26.43
N PHE A 60 22.52 28.40 -27.50
CA PHE A 60 21.18 28.51 -28.12
C PHE A 60 20.05 27.93 -27.26
N ARG A 61 20.35 27.42 -26.06
CA ARG A 61 19.32 27.01 -25.11
C ARG A 61 18.38 28.19 -24.80
N ALA A 62 17.09 27.93 -24.92
CA ALA A 62 16.02 28.83 -24.48
C ALA A 62 16.25 29.27 -23.02
N ARG A 63 16.48 30.56 -22.81
CA ARG A 63 16.72 31.18 -21.48
C ARG A 63 16.01 32.53 -21.33
N ARG A 64 15.48 33.09 -22.42
CA ARG A 64 14.80 34.38 -22.41
C ARG A 64 13.33 34.21 -22.04
N ILE A 65 12.73 35.28 -21.53
CA ILE A 65 11.31 35.32 -21.25
C ILE A 65 10.55 35.13 -22.57
N ASN A 66 9.54 34.26 -22.56
CA ASN A 66 8.73 33.86 -23.72
C ASN A 66 9.38 32.87 -24.71
N ASP A 67 10.50 32.22 -24.38
CA ASP A 67 10.97 31.08 -25.17
C ASP A 67 10.10 29.82 -24.93
N LEU A 68 9.78 29.07 -25.99
CA LEU A 68 9.02 27.81 -25.91
C LEU A 68 9.96 26.61 -25.97
N LEU A 69 10.04 25.86 -24.87
CA LEU A 69 10.83 24.63 -24.77
C LEU A 69 9.91 23.40 -24.83
N THR A 70 10.09 22.54 -25.84
CA THR A 70 9.39 21.24 -25.92
C THR A 70 10.38 20.13 -25.55
N ILE A 71 10.10 19.42 -24.47
CA ILE A 71 10.93 18.30 -23.99
C ILE A 71 10.24 17.00 -24.39
N ASN A 72 10.90 16.17 -25.21
CA ASN A 72 10.42 14.82 -25.51
C ASN A 72 11.04 13.82 -24.54
N VAL A 73 10.26 13.32 -23.58
CA VAL A 73 10.68 12.30 -22.63
C VAL A 73 10.11 10.96 -23.08
N SER A 74 10.99 10.07 -23.56
CA SER A 74 10.64 8.69 -23.92
C SER A 74 11.15 7.76 -22.82
N GLU A 75 10.25 7.25 -22.00
CA GLU A 75 10.57 6.26 -20.95
C GLU A 75 10.02 4.88 -21.35
N ASN A 76 10.89 3.86 -21.32
CA ASN A 76 10.50 2.47 -21.57
C ASN A 76 10.55 1.70 -20.25
N ILE A 77 9.38 1.41 -19.69
CA ILE A 77 9.24 0.67 -18.44
C ILE A 77 8.90 -0.78 -18.78
N SER A 78 9.89 -1.67 -18.70
CA SER A 78 9.69 -3.13 -18.81
C SER A 78 9.65 -3.77 -17.43
N GLY A 79 8.46 -4.12 -16.94
CA GLY A 79 8.27 -4.91 -15.73
C GLY A 79 7.45 -6.16 -16.01
N SER A 80 8.04 -7.34 -15.81
CA SER A 80 7.31 -8.63 -15.82
C SER A 80 7.31 -9.21 -14.42
N GLY A 81 6.18 -9.07 -13.70
CA GLY A 81 5.93 -9.81 -12.46
C GLY A 81 5.14 -11.06 -12.79
N ALA A 82 5.69 -12.24 -12.51
CA ALA A 82 4.94 -13.49 -12.48
C ALA A 82 4.96 -14.00 -11.04
N ALA A 83 3.79 -14.11 -10.42
CA ALA A 83 3.59 -14.58 -9.05
C ALA A 83 2.94 -15.97 -9.08
N ASP A 84 3.77 -17.00 -9.19
CA ASP A 84 3.32 -18.40 -9.14
C ASP A 84 3.12 -18.85 -7.69
N THR A 85 1.88 -19.09 -7.26
CA THR A 85 1.56 -19.62 -5.94
C THR A 85 1.18 -21.09 -6.03
N ASN A 86 2.03 -21.95 -5.45
CA ASN A 86 1.81 -23.39 -5.34
C ASN A 86 1.57 -23.76 -3.87
N ALA A 87 0.36 -24.18 -3.52
CA ALA A 87 0.05 -24.70 -2.18
C ALA A 87 -0.56 -26.10 -2.31
N ALA A 88 -0.01 -27.08 -1.59
CA ALA A 88 -0.51 -28.45 -1.53
C ALA A 88 -0.82 -28.80 -0.07
N ARG A 89 -1.98 -29.40 0.19
CA ARG A 89 -2.38 -29.85 1.52
C ARG A 89 -2.72 -31.34 1.49
N THR A 90 -1.88 -32.14 2.14
CA THR A 90 -2.12 -33.58 2.33
C THR A 90 -2.49 -33.84 3.78
N SER A 91 -3.65 -34.46 4.03
CA SER A 91 -4.10 -34.88 5.35
C SER A 91 -4.36 -36.39 5.35
N THR A 92 -3.62 -37.11 6.18
CA THR A 92 -3.76 -38.56 6.40
C THR A 92 -4.36 -38.78 7.78
N LEU A 93 -5.48 -39.50 7.83
CA LEU A 93 -6.17 -39.88 9.06
C LEU A 93 -6.10 -41.40 9.21
N ASP A 94 -5.27 -41.86 10.14
CA ASP A 94 -5.15 -43.26 10.52
C ASP A 94 -5.80 -43.46 11.90
N ALA A 95 -6.98 -44.07 11.93
CA ALA A 95 -7.69 -44.39 13.16
C ALA A 95 -7.75 -45.92 13.34
N SER A 96 -7.11 -46.40 14.42
CA SER A 96 -7.17 -47.81 14.82
C SER A 96 -7.98 -47.94 16.10
N VAL A 97 -8.92 -48.89 16.12
CA VAL A 97 -9.78 -49.14 17.28
C VAL A 97 -9.09 -50.14 18.19
N THR A 98 -8.76 -49.74 19.42
CA THR A 98 -8.05 -50.57 20.41
C THR A 98 -8.95 -51.58 21.13
N GLY A 99 -10.28 -51.47 21.00
CA GLY A 99 -11.26 -52.40 21.56
C GLY A 99 -12.65 -52.17 20.96
N PHE A 100 -13.40 -53.25 20.74
CA PHE A 100 -14.73 -53.22 20.12
C PHE A 100 -15.78 -53.52 21.20
N LEU A 101 -16.76 -52.63 21.38
CA LEU A 101 -17.83 -52.76 22.38
C LEU A 101 -17.36 -53.04 23.83
N GLY A 102 -16.22 -52.45 24.23
CA GLY A 102 -15.65 -52.63 25.57
C GLY A 102 -14.94 -53.97 25.81
N ALA A 103 -14.89 -54.85 24.80
CA ALA A 103 -14.10 -56.08 24.84
C ALA A 103 -12.73 -55.86 24.17
N PRO A 104 -11.66 -56.51 24.68
CA PRO A 104 -10.38 -56.51 23.99
C PRO A 104 -10.54 -57.20 22.63
N LEU A 105 -9.79 -56.76 21.61
CA LEU A 105 -9.78 -57.33 20.25
C LEU A 105 -9.50 -58.84 20.19
N ASN A 106 -8.95 -59.39 21.28
CA ASN A 106 -8.71 -60.81 21.47
C ASN A 106 -9.95 -61.61 21.87
N LEU A 107 -11.05 -60.98 22.30
CA LEU A 107 -12.23 -61.66 22.87
C LEU A 107 -11.88 -62.73 23.94
N ASN A 108 -10.74 -62.57 24.62
CA ASN A 108 -10.14 -63.56 25.53
C ASN A 108 -9.73 -64.91 24.88
N LEU A 109 -9.68 -65.02 23.56
CA LEU A 109 -9.16 -66.18 22.85
C LEU A 109 -7.73 -65.88 22.36
N PRO A 110 -6.70 -66.41 23.03
CA PRO A 110 -5.30 -66.08 22.72
C PRO A 110 -4.81 -66.60 21.35
N ASN A 111 -5.57 -67.49 20.67
CA ASN A 111 -5.07 -68.17 19.47
C ASN A 111 -6.14 -68.57 18.44
N MET A 112 -7.00 -67.62 18.04
CA MET A 112 -7.94 -67.84 16.92
C MET A 112 -7.21 -67.82 15.57
N TYR A 113 -6.84 -69.01 15.07
CA TYR A 113 -6.11 -69.24 13.80
C TYR A 113 -4.59 -69.00 13.80
N GLY A 114 -3.91 -69.18 14.94
CA GLY A 114 -2.44 -69.11 14.99
C GLY A 114 -1.86 -67.71 14.78
N LYS A 115 -2.73 -66.69 14.73
CA LYS A 115 -2.39 -65.28 14.70
C LYS A 115 -3.06 -64.62 15.90
N GLY A 116 -2.28 -64.09 16.85
CA GLY A 116 -2.82 -63.33 17.98
C GLY A 116 -3.62 -62.11 17.50
N ASN A 117 -4.67 -61.74 18.24
CA ASN A 117 -5.57 -60.60 17.99
C ASN A 117 -6.22 -60.57 16.58
N THR A 118 -7.04 -61.56 16.24
CA THR A 118 -7.64 -61.73 14.89
C THR A 118 -8.58 -60.59 14.45
N PHE A 119 -9.15 -59.82 15.37
CA PHE A 119 -10.06 -58.71 15.03
C PHE A 119 -9.29 -57.37 15.06
N SER A 120 -8.96 -56.82 13.90
CA SER A 120 -8.27 -55.51 13.79
C SER A 120 -8.99 -54.63 12.77
N PRO A 121 -10.02 -53.86 13.19
CA PRO A 121 -10.69 -52.92 12.30
C PRO A 121 -9.84 -51.67 12.14
N THR A 122 -9.25 -51.52 10.95
CA THR A 122 -8.48 -50.33 10.55
C THR A 122 -9.34 -49.48 9.63
N ILE A 123 -9.48 -48.18 9.94
CA ILE A 123 -10.06 -47.18 9.03
C ILE A 123 -8.94 -46.23 8.63
N SER A 124 -8.65 -46.20 7.34
CA SER A 124 -7.72 -45.25 6.73
C SER A 124 -8.49 -44.27 5.85
N GLY A 125 -8.16 -42.99 5.96
CA GLY A 125 -8.70 -41.93 5.11
C GLY A 125 -7.61 -40.98 4.65
N SER A 126 -7.55 -40.69 3.36
CA SER A 126 -6.65 -39.70 2.78
C SER A 126 -7.46 -38.58 2.12
N MET A 127 -7.05 -37.34 2.37
CA MET A 127 -7.59 -36.14 1.73
C MET A 127 -6.41 -35.34 1.19
N GLY A 128 -6.46 -34.95 -0.09
CA GLY A 128 -5.43 -34.17 -0.76
C GLY A 128 -6.06 -33.05 -1.57
N ASP A 129 -5.62 -31.82 -1.33
CA ASP A 129 -6.04 -30.62 -2.06
C ASP A 129 -4.83 -29.94 -2.70
N ASP A 130 -4.86 -29.76 -4.02
CA ASP A 130 -3.84 -29.04 -4.79
C ASP A 130 -4.38 -27.67 -5.22
N PHE A 131 -3.73 -26.59 -4.78
CA PHE A 131 -4.07 -25.23 -5.15
C PHE A 131 -2.97 -24.60 -6.02
N LYS A 132 -3.34 -24.27 -7.26
CA LYS A 132 -2.49 -23.59 -8.25
C LYS A 132 -3.11 -22.23 -8.59
N GLY A 133 -2.37 -21.16 -8.33
CA GLY A 133 -2.77 -19.80 -8.70
C GLY A 133 -1.64 -19.09 -9.44
N THR A 134 -1.97 -18.47 -10.59
CA THR A 134 -1.07 -17.63 -11.37
C THR A 134 -1.55 -16.18 -11.29
N GLY A 135 -0.63 -15.24 -11.02
CA GLY A 135 -0.90 -13.80 -10.89
C GLY A 135 0.20 -12.94 -11.49
#